data_AF-A0A9P6PXI0-F1
#
_entry.id   AF-A0A9P6PXI0-F1
#
_cell.length_a   1.000
_cell.length_b   1.000
_cell.length_c   1.000
_cell.angle_alpha   90.00
_cell.angle_beta   90.00
_cell.angle_gamma   90.00
#
_symmetry.space_group_name_H-M   'P 1'
#
loop_
_entity.id
_entity.type
_entity.pdbx_description
1 polymer ?
#
loop_
_entity_poly.entity_id
_entity_poly.type
_entity_poly.pdbx_seq_one_letter_code
_entity_poly.pdbx_strand_id
1 'polypeptide(L)'
;AFLPQPRASIQTALGQPEIYLNCDCCHIPSVPGAPARGSLADVVLPTQHDTCILFKLYVECGRMINMYDWFTAFGMILERGLDVNRGRDDDGQYDDDNGKDGSPKRKRAKKKSIKAAAVDVDKKQGLDQKEVQARFISGVAELQFMGFIKPTNRKTDHVMRLTWGNI
;
A
#
# COMPACT_ATOMS: atom_id res chain seq x y z
N ALA A 1 14.69 31.78 -14.24
CA ALA A 1 13.26 31.90 -13.90
C ALA A 1 13.09 33.08 -12.95
N PHE A 2 12.23 34.04 -13.25
CA PHE A 2 12.22 35.34 -12.54
C PHE A 2 11.35 35.37 -11.27
N LEU A 3 10.62 34.31 -10.92
CA LEU A 3 9.91 34.16 -9.63
C LEU A 3 9.89 32.68 -9.20
N PRO A 4 10.81 32.21 -8.34
CA PRO A 4 10.81 30.82 -7.89
C PRO A 4 9.57 30.53 -7.02
N GLN A 5 8.87 29.43 -7.32
CA GLN A 5 7.73 28.95 -6.54
C GLN A 5 8.01 27.55 -5.95
N PRO A 6 9.01 27.43 -5.04
CA PRO A 6 9.51 26.13 -4.58
C PRO A 6 8.42 25.27 -3.92
N ARG A 7 7.52 25.91 -3.16
CA ARG A 7 6.40 25.20 -2.52
C ARG A 7 5.45 24.58 -3.54
N ALA A 8 5.06 25.33 -4.57
CA ALA A 8 4.19 24.83 -5.62
C ALA A 8 4.84 23.64 -6.33
N SER A 9 6.12 23.76 -6.69
CA SER A 9 6.87 22.68 -7.33
C SER A 9 6.94 21.40 -6.47
N ILE A 10 7.16 21.52 -5.16
CA ILE A 10 7.17 20.36 -4.25
C ILE A 10 5.77 19.72 -4.16
N GLN A 11 4.72 20.53 -4.02
CA GLN A 11 3.35 20.01 -3.94
C GLN A 11 2.94 19.30 -5.23
N THR A 12 3.28 19.86 -6.39
CA THR A 12 3.08 19.20 -7.68
C THR A 12 3.88 17.91 -7.77
N ALA A 13 5.15 17.89 -7.33
CA ALA A 13 5.99 16.68 -7.40
C ALA A 13 5.44 15.54 -6.54
N LEU A 14 4.88 15.84 -5.37
CA LEU A 14 4.32 14.84 -4.46
C LEU A 14 2.89 14.42 -4.84
N GLY A 15 2.09 15.34 -5.39
CA GLY A 15 0.70 15.08 -5.79
C GLY A 15 0.55 14.48 -7.19
N GLN A 16 1.42 14.89 -8.11
CA GLN A 16 1.45 14.51 -9.53
C GLN A 16 2.88 14.16 -9.94
N PRO A 17 3.45 13.06 -9.40
CA PRO A 17 4.81 12.64 -9.70
C PRO A 17 5.04 12.41 -11.20
N GLU A 18 4.01 12.06 -11.97
CA GLU A 18 4.06 11.84 -13.42
C GLU A 18 4.52 13.06 -14.23
N ILE A 19 4.38 14.27 -13.70
CA ILE A 19 4.85 15.49 -14.38
C ILE A 19 6.38 15.58 -14.39
N TYR A 20 7.04 14.95 -13.41
CA TYR A 20 8.50 14.95 -13.26
C TYR A 20 9.12 13.59 -13.56
N LEU A 21 8.40 12.52 -13.26
CA LEU A 21 8.83 11.14 -13.41
C LEU A 21 8.11 10.53 -14.60
N ASN A 22 8.81 10.39 -15.72
CA ASN A 22 8.40 9.60 -16.87
C ASN A 22 8.45 8.09 -16.54
N CYS A 23 7.65 7.65 -15.57
CA CYS A 23 7.64 6.26 -15.11
C CYS A 23 6.57 5.43 -15.84
N ASP A 24 6.92 4.19 -16.18
CA ASP A 24 6.01 3.24 -16.83
C ASP A 24 5.08 2.53 -15.82
N CYS A 25 5.33 2.66 -14.53
CA CYS A 25 4.68 1.90 -13.47
C CYS A 25 3.48 2.60 -12.79
N CYS A 26 3.31 3.92 -12.94
CA CYS A 26 2.24 4.69 -12.28
C CYS A 26 1.07 5.01 -13.22
N HIS A 27 0.79 4.15 -14.20
CA HIS A 27 -0.35 4.31 -15.08
C HIS A 27 -1.62 3.73 -14.44
N ILE A 28 -2.76 4.42 -14.57
CA ILE A 28 -4.05 3.83 -14.21
C ILE A 28 -4.29 2.67 -15.19
N PRO A 29 -4.51 1.43 -14.74
CA PRO A 29 -4.88 0.34 -15.63
C PRO A 29 -6.16 0.74 -16.37
N SER A 30 -6.07 0.84 -17.69
CA SER A 30 -7.21 1.16 -18.54
C SER A 30 -8.18 -0.01 -18.55
N VAL A 31 -9.18 0.02 -17.67
CA VAL A 31 -10.27 -0.97 -17.68
C VAL A 31 -11.23 -0.59 -18.81
N PRO A 32 -11.43 -1.44 -19.84
CA PRO A 32 -12.37 -1.14 -20.91
C PRO A 32 -13.78 -0.94 -20.36
N GLY A 33 -14.40 0.20 -20.64
CA GLY A 33 -15.77 0.51 -20.20
C GLY A 33 -15.91 1.18 -18.82
N ALA A 34 -14.81 1.44 -18.11
CA ALA A 34 -14.86 2.32 -16.95
C ALA A 34 -15.02 3.78 -17.41
N PRO A 35 -15.85 4.61 -16.73
CA PRO A 35 -15.85 6.05 -16.99
C PRO A 35 -14.43 6.58 -16.79
N ALA A 36 -14.02 7.63 -17.51
CA ALA A 36 -12.74 8.32 -17.29
C ALA A 36 -12.66 8.76 -15.82
N ARG A 37 -12.18 7.88 -14.95
CA ARG A 37 -12.26 8.04 -13.50
C ARG A 37 -11.11 8.92 -13.07
N GLY A 38 -11.44 10.18 -12.81
CA GLY A 38 -10.64 11.11 -12.02
C GLY A 38 -9.36 11.58 -12.69
N SER A 39 -8.84 12.70 -12.20
CA SER A 39 -7.46 13.09 -12.49
C SER A 39 -6.51 12.05 -11.88
N LEU A 40 -5.37 11.76 -12.52
CA LEU A 40 -4.32 10.90 -11.94
C LEU A 40 -3.86 11.42 -10.55
N ALA A 41 -4.04 12.72 -10.33
CA ALA A 41 -3.84 13.39 -9.05
C ALA A 41 -4.64 12.73 -7.92
N ASP A 42 -5.89 12.35 -8.17
CA ASP A 42 -6.84 11.86 -7.17
C ASP A 42 -6.68 10.37 -6.86
N VAL A 43 -5.96 9.64 -7.71
CA VAL A 43 -5.75 8.19 -7.57
C VAL A 43 -4.45 7.93 -6.82
N VAL A 44 -4.53 7.16 -5.73
CA VAL A 44 -3.37 6.67 -5.00
C VAL A 44 -2.99 5.29 -5.51
N LEU A 45 -1.80 5.17 -6.10
CA LEU A 45 -1.29 3.91 -6.67
C LEU A 45 -0.17 3.34 -5.79
N PRO A 46 -0.14 2.03 -5.55
CA PRO A 46 0.90 1.39 -4.74
C PRO A 46 2.28 1.37 -5.42
N THR A 47 2.33 1.63 -6.72
CA THR A 47 3.58 1.76 -7.49
C THR A 47 4.24 3.13 -7.34
N GLN A 48 3.55 4.10 -6.74
CA GLN A 48 4.12 5.42 -6.44
C GLN A 48 5.14 5.34 -5.32
N HIS A 49 6.02 6.33 -5.27
CA HIS A 49 6.96 6.49 -4.17
C HIS A 49 6.21 6.71 -2.84
N ASP A 50 6.75 6.17 -1.74
CA ASP A 50 6.09 6.17 -0.43
C ASP A 50 5.67 7.56 0.03
N THR A 51 6.53 8.55 -0.16
CA THR A 51 6.28 9.93 0.22
C THR A 51 5.16 10.56 -0.61
N CYS A 52 4.98 10.15 -1.86
CA CYS A 52 3.84 10.58 -2.70
C CYS A 52 2.53 9.97 -2.17
N ILE A 53 2.52 8.67 -1.86
CA ILE A 53 1.36 7.98 -1.26
C ILE A 53 0.96 8.66 0.06
N LEU A 54 1.94 8.90 0.94
CA LEU A 54 1.72 9.55 2.22
C LEU A 54 1.24 10.99 2.06
N PHE A 55 1.78 11.73 1.09
CA PHE A 55 1.33 13.10 0.79
C PHE A 55 -0.13 13.12 0.31
N LYS A 56 -0.52 12.20 -0.58
CA LYS A 56 -1.91 12.07 -1.05
C LYS A 56 -2.88 11.72 0.09
N LEU A 57 -2.48 10.84 1.02
CA LEU A 57 -3.27 10.59 2.24
C LEU A 57 -3.31 11.82 3.18
N TYR A 58 -2.20 12.55 3.28
CA TYR A 58 -2.06 13.73 4.12
C TYR A 58 -3.01 14.86 3.69
N VAL A 59 -3.24 15.06 2.39
CA VAL A 59 -4.12 16.16 1.92
C VAL A 59 -5.58 15.94 2.30
N GLU A 60 -6.02 14.68 2.42
CA GLU A 60 -7.36 14.28 2.88
C GLU A 60 -7.53 14.40 4.41
N CYS A 61 -6.42 14.49 5.15
CA CYS A 61 -6.45 14.58 6.60
C CYS A 61 -6.73 16.01 7.10
N GLY A 62 -7.37 16.09 8.27
CA GLY A 62 -7.57 17.34 8.99
C GLY A 62 -6.30 17.91 9.64
N ARG A 63 -6.48 18.91 10.50
CA ARG A 63 -5.36 19.63 11.15
C ARG A 63 -4.49 18.74 12.05
N MET A 64 -5.09 17.74 12.69
CA MET A 64 -4.40 16.75 13.51
C MET A 64 -4.58 15.38 12.88
N ILE A 65 -3.47 14.69 12.64
CA ILE A 65 -3.42 13.40 11.94
C ILE A 65 -3.06 12.34 12.98
N ASN A 66 -3.86 11.28 13.07
CA ASN A 66 -3.54 10.12 13.88
C ASN A 66 -2.50 9.26 13.15
N MET A 67 -1.36 9.00 13.78
CA MET A 67 -0.26 8.22 13.20
C MET A 67 -0.70 6.78 12.88
N TYR A 68 -1.55 6.17 13.70
CA TYR A 68 -1.95 4.78 13.50
C TYR A 68 -2.91 4.61 12.32
N ASP A 69 -3.90 5.49 12.19
CA ASP A 69 -4.85 5.45 11.06
C ASP A 69 -4.12 5.73 9.75
N TRP A 70 -3.16 6.68 9.77
CA TRP A 70 -2.35 7.01 8.60
C TRP A 70 -1.43 5.84 8.19
N PHE A 71 -0.78 5.19 9.15
CA PHE A 71 0.02 3.98 8.92
C PHE A 71 -0.83 2.84 8.35
N THR A 72 -2.01 2.61 8.92
CA THR A 72 -2.93 1.55 8.48
C THR A 72 -3.38 1.80 7.04
N ALA A 73 -3.77 3.03 6.70
CA ALA A 73 -4.16 3.39 5.34
C ALA A 73 -3.00 3.21 4.34
N PHE A 74 -1.79 3.60 4.73
CA PHE A 74 -0.58 3.39 3.92
C PHE A 74 -0.31 1.89 3.67
N GLY A 75 -0.38 1.06 4.70
CA GLY A 75 -0.22 -0.39 4.59
C GLY A 75 -1.25 -1.04 3.66
N MET A 76 -2.53 -0.68 3.80
CA MET A 76 -3.61 -1.19 2.93
C MET A 76 -3.37 -0.87 1.45
N ILE A 77 -2.80 0.31 1.14
CA ILE A 77 -2.45 0.67 -0.23
C ILE A 77 -1.34 -0.25 -0.75
N LEU A 78 -0.26 -0.43 0.00
CA LEU A 78 0.87 -1.28 -0.41
C LEU A 78 0.46 -2.74 -0.61
N GLU A 79 -0.38 -3.28 0.28
CA GLU A 79 -0.90 -4.65 0.17
C GLU A 79 -1.69 -4.86 -1.12
N ARG A 80 -2.54 -3.88 -1.50
CA ARG A 80 -3.27 -3.92 -2.77
C ARG A 80 -2.34 -3.99 -3.99
N GLY A 81 -1.14 -3.41 -3.91
CA GLY A 81 -0.14 -3.48 -4.97
C GLY A 81 0.45 -4.87 -5.16
N LEU A 82 0.52 -5.68 -4.11
CA LEU A 82 1.03 -7.04 -4.21
C LEU A 82 0.03 -7.98 -4.87
N ASP A 83 -1.26 -7.81 -4.58
CA ASP A 83 -2.31 -8.66 -5.16
C ASP A 83 -2.41 -8.48 -6.68
N VAL A 84 -2.17 -7.26 -7.19
CA VAL A 84 -2.13 -6.97 -8.64
C VAL A 84 -0.92 -7.61 -9.32
N ASN A 85 0.23 -7.70 -8.65
CA ASN A 85 1.44 -8.26 -9.24
C ASN A 85 1.50 -9.79 -9.18
N ARG A 86 0.74 -10.44 -8.28
CA ARG A 86 0.71 -11.91 -8.16
C ARG A 86 -0.16 -12.62 -9.18
N GLY A 87 -1.18 -11.96 -9.74
CA GLY A 87 -2.08 -12.57 -10.72
C GLY A 87 -1.51 -12.64 -12.15
N ARG A 88 -0.18 -12.63 -12.32
CA ARG A 88 0.51 -12.78 -13.61
C ARG A 88 1.32 -14.08 -13.71
N ASP A 89 1.54 -14.79 -12.59
CA ASP A 89 2.45 -15.94 -12.53
C ASP A 89 1.75 -17.31 -12.42
N ASP A 90 0.44 -17.38 -12.69
CA ASP A 90 -0.37 -18.60 -12.63
C ASP A 90 -0.92 -19.05 -13.99
N ASP A 91 -0.07 -19.07 -15.03
CA ASP A 91 -0.21 -20.03 -16.15
C ASP A 91 0.37 -21.39 -15.71
N GLY A 92 -0.26 -21.98 -14.69
CA GLY A 92 -0.03 -23.36 -14.30
C GLY A 92 -0.67 -24.30 -15.31
N GLN A 93 0.17 -24.92 -16.14
CA GLN A 93 -0.13 -26.09 -16.95
C GLN A 93 -0.98 -27.09 -16.13
N TYR A 94 -2.25 -27.29 -16.53
CA TYR A 94 -3.07 -28.38 -16.00
C TYR A 94 -2.54 -29.69 -16.59
N ASP A 95 -1.76 -30.43 -15.80
CA ASP A 95 -1.52 -31.85 -16.08
C ASP A 95 -2.79 -32.64 -15.72
N ASP A 96 -3.41 -33.19 -16.76
CA ASP A 96 -4.53 -34.14 -16.72
C ASP A 96 -4.06 -35.45 -16.06
N ASP A 97 -4.40 -35.67 -14.78
CA ASP A 97 -4.27 -36.99 -14.14
C ASP A 97 -5.65 -37.59 -13.89
N ASN A 98 -6.01 -38.50 -14.79
CA ASN A 98 -7.20 -39.32 -14.79
C ASN A 98 -6.99 -40.54 -13.88
N GLY A 99 -7.66 -40.59 -12.71
CA GLY A 99 -7.40 -41.63 -11.69
C GLY A 99 -8.56 -41.96 -10.74
N LYS A 100 -9.57 -42.65 -11.28
CA LYS A 100 -10.49 -43.63 -10.68
C LYS A 100 -10.58 -43.90 -9.15
N ASP A 101 -11.86 -44.03 -8.74
CA ASP A 101 -12.47 -45.02 -7.82
C ASP A 101 -12.38 -44.86 -6.28
N GLY A 102 -13.58 -44.76 -5.68
CA GLY A 102 -13.95 -45.56 -4.50
C GLY A 102 -14.12 -44.84 -3.15
N SER A 103 -15.36 -44.47 -2.81
CA SER A 103 -15.82 -44.33 -1.42
C SER A 103 -16.50 -45.64 -0.96
N PRO A 104 -16.86 -45.87 0.33
CA PRO A 104 -16.27 -45.49 1.62
C PRO A 104 -16.24 -46.67 2.64
N LYS A 105 -15.55 -46.57 3.80
CA LYS A 105 -15.96 -47.29 5.04
C LYS A 105 -15.34 -46.74 6.34
N ARG A 106 -16.23 -46.52 7.33
CA ARG A 106 -16.03 -46.03 8.70
C ARG A 106 -15.21 -47.00 9.58
N LYS A 107 -14.53 -46.49 10.62
CA LYS A 107 -14.59 -46.98 12.03
C LYS A 107 -13.84 -46.05 13.02
N ARG A 108 -14.32 -46.07 14.27
CA ARG A 108 -14.07 -45.14 15.41
C ARG A 108 -12.81 -45.43 16.24
N ALA A 109 -12.26 -44.35 16.84
CA ALA A 109 -11.52 -44.18 18.13
C ALA A 109 -10.23 -45.02 18.36
N LYS A 110 -9.12 -44.55 18.95
CA LYS A 110 -8.94 -43.76 20.19
C LYS A 110 -7.45 -43.33 20.33
N LYS A 111 -7.25 -42.07 20.74
CA LYS A 111 -6.12 -41.38 21.42
C LYS A 111 -4.69 -42.00 21.53
N LYS A 112 -3.71 -41.14 21.19
CA LYS A 112 -2.49 -40.70 21.94
C LYS A 112 -1.13 -41.16 21.37
N SER A 113 -0.36 -40.22 20.83
CA SER A 113 1.03 -39.84 21.23
C SER A 113 1.86 -39.31 20.05
N ILE A 114 2.24 -38.03 20.15
CA ILE A 114 3.54 -37.41 19.76
C ILE A 114 4.16 -37.81 18.40
N LYS A 115 4.12 -36.91 17.41
CA LYS A 115 5.30 -36.17 16.90
C LYS A 115 4.89 -35.20 15.80
N ALA A 116 5.61 -34.10 15.77
CA ALA A 116 5.37 -32.92 14.96
C ALA A 116 5.28 -33.21 13.46
N ALA A 117 4.15 -32.84 12.88
CA ALA A 117 4.05 -32.37 11.52
C ALA A 117 3.11 -31.16 11.59
N ALA A 118 3.65 -30.03 12.04
CA ALA A 118 3.00 -28.76 11.79
C ALA A 118 3.14 -28.56 10.28
N VAL A 119 2.07 -28.94 9.58
CA VAL A 119 1.84 -28.62 8.18
C VAL A 119 2.02 -27.11 8.06
N ASP A 120 2.98 -26.69 7.24
CA ASP A 120 3.25 -25.30 6.91
C ASP A 120 1.94 -24.64 6.49
N VAL A 121 1.38 -23.87 7.42
CA VAL A 121 0.27 -22.97 7.14
C VAL A 121 0.83 -21.94 6.19
N ASP A 122 0.38 -22.01 4.93
CA ASP A 122 0.47 -20.98 3.91
C ASP A 122 0.84 -19.62 4.50
N LYS A 123 2.15 -19.31 4.50
CA LYS A 123 2.60 -17.93 4.56
C LYS A 123 2.12 -17.30 3.26
N LYS A 124 0.88 -16.81 3.24
CA LYS A 124 0.53 -15.68 2.38
C LYS A 124 1.65 -14.68 2.59
N GLN A 125 2.48 -14.48 1.57
CA GLN A 125 3.64 -13.60 1.62
C GLN A 125 3.17 -12.14 1.76
N GLY A 126 2.51 -11.75 2.85
CA GLY A 126 2.23 -10.34 3.13
C GLY A 126 3.53 -9.55 3.20
N LEU A 127 3.50 -8.24 2.92
CA LEU A 127 4.67 -7.39 3.20
C LEU A 127 5.10 -7.62 4.65
N ASP A 128 6.41 -7.67 4.91
CA ASP A 128 6.90 -7.73 6.28
C ASP A 128 6.42 -6.46 7.01
N GLN A 129 5.67 -6.65 8.10
CA GLN A 129 5.10 -5.53 8.85
C GLN A 129 6.18 -4.54 9.30
N LYS A 130 7.39 -5.04 9.60
CA LYS A 130 8.54 -4.19 9.95
C LYS A 130 9.03 -3.36 8.77
N GLU A 131 8.99 -3.91 7.56
CA GLU A 131 9.33 -3.19 6.33
C GLU A 131 8.33 -2.06 6.07
N VAL A 132 7.03 -2.36 6.16
CA VAL A 132 5.97 -1.33 6.01
C VAL A 132 6.14 -0.23 7.05
N GLN A 133 6.45 -0.59 8.29
CA GLN A 133 6.73 0.37 9.36
C GLN A 133 7.95 1.24 9.06
N ALA A 134 9.05 0.65 8.58
CA ALA A 134 10.26 1.40 8.24
C ALA A 134 10.02 2.39 7.08
N ARG A 135 9.29 1.95 6.04
CA ARG A 135 8.89 2.79 4.90
C ARG A 135 7.99 3.94 5.35
N PHE A 136 7.00 3.66 6.18
CA PHE A 136 6.12 4.67 6.76
C PHE A 136 6.91 5.72 7.55
N ILE A 137 7.75 5.30 8.50
CA ILE A 137 8.53 6.22 9.33
C ILE A 137 9.46 7.08 8.47
N SER A 138 10.08 6.49 7.44
CA SER A 138 10.95 7.21 6.51
C SER A 138 10.19 8.31 5.77
N GLY A 139 9.04 7.99 5.17
CA GLY A 139 8.24 9.00 4.47
C GLY A 139 7.62 10.05 5.39
N VAL A 140 7.25 9.70 6.63
CA VAL A 140 6.83 10.68 7.65
C VAL A 140 7.98 11.63 7.99
N ALA A 141 9.20 11.13 8.14
CA ALA A 141 10.38 11.96 8.40
C ALA A 141 10.67 12.92 7.23
N GLU A 142 10.50 12.48 5.98
CA GLU A 142 10.63 13.35 4.80
C GLU A 142 9.57 14.46 4.77
N LEU A 143 8.30 14.14 5.05
CA LEU A 143 7.22 15.14 5.15
C LEU A 143 7.47 16.13 6.29
N GLN A 144 8.04 15.68 7.41
CA GLN A 144 8.46 16.56 8.49
C GLN A 144 9.62 17.45 8.08
N PHE A 145 10.63 16.90 7.40
CA PHE A 145 11.80 17.64 6.91
C PHE A 145 11.41 18.75 5.93
N MET A 146 10.46 18.48 5.02
CA MET A 146 9.92 19.46 4.08
C MET A 146 8.96 20.47 4.75
N GLY A 147 8.61 20.29 6.02
CA GLY A 147 7.75 21.22 6.78
C GLY A 147 6.24 21.04 6.55
N PHE A 148 5.79 19.87 6.07
CA PHE A 148 4.36 19.56 5.94
C PHE A 148 3.71 19.21 7.28
N ILE A 149 4.47 18.61 8.20
CA ILE A 149 3.98 18.17 9.51
C ILE A 149 4.96 18.52 10.64
N LYS A 150 4.45 18.51 11.88
CA LYS A 150 5.27 18.52 13.09
C LYS A 150 4.71 17.61 14.17
N PRO A 151 5.57 17.09 15.09
CA PRO A 151 5.11 16.45 16.31
C PRO A 151 4.26 17.38 17.17
N THR A 152 3.33 16.82 17.95
CA THR A 152 2.50 17.57 18.88
C THR A 152 2.28 16.80 20.17
N ASN A 153 2.30 17.51 21.30
CA ASN A 153 2.00 16.93 22.62
C ASN A 153 0.52 17.10 23.03
N ARG A 154 -0.32 17.65 22.14
CA ARG A 154 -1.75 17.88 22.43
C ARG A 154 -2.56 16.59 22.54
N LYS A 155 -2.19 15.57 21.76
CA LYS A 155 -2.82 14.25 21.75
C LYS A 155 -1.75 13.22 21.43
N THR A 156 -1.74 12.10 22.15
CA THR A 156 -0.78 11.02 21.96
C THR A 156 -0.88 10.45 20.55
N ASP A 157 0.25 10.11 19.95
CA ASP A 157 0.34 9.49 18.62
C ASP A 157 -0.26 10.34 17.48
N HIS A 158 -0.27 11.66 17.63
CA HIS A 158 -0.73 12.59 16.59
C HIS A 158 0.40 13.49 16.09
N VAL A 159 0.31 13.87 14.81
CA VAL A 159 1.09 14.95 14.20
C VAL A 159 0.18 16.09 13.77
N MET A 160 0.73 17.30 13.70
CA MET A 160 -0.01 18.48 13.25
C MET A 160 0.37 18.83 11.82
N ARG A 161 -0.64 18.98 10.97
CA ARG A 161 -0.54 19.48 9.60
C ARG A 161 -0.20 20.98 9.60
N LEU A 162 0.79 21.37 8.80
CA LEU A 162 1.30 22.75 8.73
C LEU A 162 0.91 23.48 7.45
N THR A 163 0.58 22.77 6.37
CA THR A 163 0.26 23.38 5.08
C THR A 163 -1.10 22.95 4.56
N TRP A 164 -1.77 23.86 3.86
CA TRP A 164 -3.04 23.64 3.19
C TRP A 164 -2.87 24.02 1.73
N GLY A 165 -3.61 23.37 0.84
CA GLY A 165 -3.57 23.59 -0.60
C GLY A 165 -3.99 22.32 -1.34
N ASN A 166 -4.78 22.50 -2.39
CA ASN A 166 -5.13 21.42 -3.32
C ASN A 166 -3.97 21.18 -4.26
N ILE A 167 -3.91 19.94 -4.77
CA ILE A 167 -3.11 19.57 -5.95
C ILE A 167 -3.75 20.22 -7.18
#